data_AF-A0A929XFN9-F1
#
_entry.id   AF-A0A929XFN9-F1
#
_cell.length_a   1.000
_cell.length_b   1.000
_cell.length_c   1.000
_cell.angle_alpha   90.00
_cell.angle_beta   90.00
_cell.angle_gamma   90.00
#
_symmetry.space_group_name_H-M   'P 1'
#
loop_
_entity.id
_entity.type
_entity.pdbx_description
1 polymer ?
#
loop_
_entity_poly.entity_id
_entity_poly.type
_entity_poly.pdbx_seq_one_letter_code
_entity_poly.pdbx_strand_id
1 'polypeptide(L)'
;MIYLKRISQVKQEKHDYISNDVPFKRQDKVKINGDLESGITFDYYISDPNFRKFYDTVCLQISDTQPIFNIFGTKIYNALVSWYGEDDAVPIRTPALRYSLRRMDTKAIQLGLDFSKLSDSEYLKALFRLLLNQDRVEKYLDNGLQENPAVPCGNYIGQLCYTPEKGIYQKQFDMHIGEISHNSTPQVGRRRQHKLKLEERKRNSIKEKQEQIAKLQQEIDDINLE
;
A
#
# COMPACT_ATOMS: atom_id res chain seq x y z
N MET A 1 4.07 -73.32 44.35
CA MET A 1 3.34 -72.09 44.73
C MET A 1 4.35 -70.95 44.79
N ILE A 2 4.47 -70.16 43.72
CA ILE A 2 5.47 -69.08 43.61
C ILE A 2 4.73 -67.78 43.31
N TYR A 3 5.16 -66.74 44.02
CA TYR A 3 4.61 -65.40 44.15
C TYR A 3 4.47 -64.63 42.82
N LEU A 4 3.33 -63.95 42.64
CA LEU A 4 3.13 -62.88 41.68
C LEU A 4 3.61 -61.54 42.29
N LYS A 5 4.65 -60.93 41.70
CA LYS A 5 5.02 -59.53 41.93
C LYS A 5 4.52 -58.67 40.76
N ARG A 6 3.66 -57.71 41.09
CA ARG A 6 3.13 -56.66 40.20
C ARG A 6 4.25 -55.83 39.58
N ILE A 7 4.23 -55.69 38.26
CA ILE A 7 5.00 -54.68 37.52
C ILE A 7 4.23 -53.35 37.59
N SER A 8 4.94 -52.30 37.98
CA SER A 8 4.48 -50.93 38.19
C SER A 8 3.92 -50.28 36.94
N GLN A 9 2.73 -49.67 37.06
CA GLN A 9 2.13 -48.80 36.06
C GLN A 9 2.92 -47.49 35.96
N VAL A 10 3.56 -47.27 34.81
CA VAL A 10 4.10 -45.96 34.41
C VAL A 10 2.90 -45.06 34.08
N LYS A 11 2.71 -43.99 34.85
CA LYS A 11 1.74 -42.93 34.52
C LYS A 11 2.21 -42.24 33.24
N GLN A 12 1.47 -42.43 32.15
CA GLN A 12 1.57 -41.55 31.00
C GLN A 12 1.08 -40.16 31.40
N GLU A 13 1.97 -39.18 31.27
CA GLU A 13 1.65 -37.77 31.36
C GLU A 13 0.59 -37.43 30.30
N LYS A 14 -0.54 -36.86 30.74
CA LYS A 14 -1.52 -36.28 29.82
C LYS A 14 -0.84 -35.10 29.13
N HIS A 15 -0.61 -35.21 27.83
CA HIS A 15 -0.36 -34.05 27.00
C HIS A 15 -1.60 -33.16 27.07
N ASP A 16 -1.45 -31.96 27.63
CA ASP A 16 -2.45 -30.91 27.52
C ASP A 16 -2.55 -30.51 26.04
N TYR A 17 -3.58 -31.01 25.39
CA TYR A 17 -3.99 -30.50 24.08
C TYR A 17 -4.43 -29.05 24.29
N ILE A 18 -3.72 -28.12 23.65
CA ILE A 18 -4.16 -26.73 23.51
C ILE A 18 -5.55 -26.78 22.84
N SER A 19 -6.58 -26.44 23.62
CA SER A 19 -7.95 -26.29 23.11
C SER A 19 -7.94 -25.22 22.01
N ASN A 20 -8.49 -25.58 20.84
CA ASN A 20 -8.73 -24.68 19.72
C ASN A 20 -9.95 -23.77 19.94
N ASP A 21 -10.52 -23.72 21.15
CA ASP A 21 -11.76 -22.98 21.46
C ASP A 21 -11.53 -21.49 21.74
N VAL A 22 -10.28 -21.03 21.69
CA VAL A 22 -9.95 -19.60 21.71
C VAL A 22 -9.47 -19.22 20.31
N PRO A 23 -10.22 -18.40 19.55
CA PRO A 23 -9.72 -17.87 18.28
C PRO A 23 -8.39 -17.17 18.55
N PHE A 24 -7.32 -17.62 17.90
CA PHE A 24 -6.03 -16.91 17.91
C PHE A 24 -6.24 -15.55 17.24
N LYS A 25 -6.65 -14.55 18.03
CA LYS A 25 -6.78 -13.17 17.56
C LYS A 25 -5.37 -12.63 17.39
N ARG A 26 -4.90 -12.61 16.14
CA ARG A 26 -3.76 -11.77 15.77
C ARG A 26 -4.09 -10.35 16.21
N GLN A 27 -3.11 -9.65 16.77
CA GLN A 27 -3.21 -8.23 17.13
C GLN A 27 -2.39 -7.42 16.13
N ASP A 28 -2.84 -6.21 15.81
CA ASP A 28 -2.05 -5.30 14.99
C ASP A 28 -0.70 -5.07 15.70
N LYS A 29 0.39 -5.11 14.93
CA LYS A 29 1.73 -4.84 15.46
C LYS A 29 2.35 -3.70 14.67
N VAL A 30 3.18 -2.90 15.34
CA VAL A 30 3.95 -1.85 14.67
C VAL A 30 5.41 -2.02 15.04
N LYS A 31 6.27 -2.07 14.03
CA LYS A 31 7.71 -2.00 14.18
C LYS A 31 8.17 -0.64 13.70
N ILE A 32 8.85 0.09 14.58
CA ILE A 32 9.42 1.41 14.28
C ILE A 32 10.95 1.25 14.29
N ASN A 33 11.61 1.70 13.23
CA ASN A 33 13.07 1.71 13.14
C ASN A 33 13.56 3.12 12.76
N GLY A 34 14.76 3.46 13.21
CA GLY A 34 15.37 4.78 13.00
C GLY A 34 14.91 5.82 14.02
N ASP A 35 15.28 7.06 13.75
CA ASP A 35 14.96 8.23 14.57
C ASP A 35 14.71 9.47 13.69
N LEU A 36 14.39 10.60 14.32
CA LEU A 36 14.12 11.84 13.59
C LEU A 36 15.35 12.40 12.85
N GLU A 37 16.58 12.00 13.21
CA GLU A 37 17.80 12.51 12.58
C GLU A 37 18.22 11.67 11.36
N SER A 38 18.03 10.35 11.44
CA SER A 38 18.39 9.36 10.44
C SER A 38 17.24 8.95 9.52
N GLY A 39 16.03 9.43 9.81
CA GLY A 39 14.79 9.06 9.15
C GLY A 39 14.09 7.89 9.84
N ILE A 40 12.76 7.84 9.71
CA ILE A 40 11.91 6.88 10.42
C ILE A 40 11.23 5.93 9.42
N THR A 41 11.23 4.65 9.76
CA THR A 41 10.47 3.61 9.05
C THR A 41 9.47 2.95 9.99
N PHE A 42 8.22 2.83 9.55
CA PHE A 42 7.14 2.12 10.22
C PHE A 42 6.71 0.92 9.39
N ASP A 43 6.75 -0.27 9.96
CA ASP A 43 6.07 -1.45 9.42
C ASP A 43 4.86 -1.75 10.30
N TYR A 44 3.66 -1.66 9.72
CA TYR A 44 2.40 -1.96 10.38
C TYR A 44 1.83 -3.28 9.87
N TYR A 45 1.74 -4.26 10.76
CA TYR A 45 1.24 -5.60 10.51
C TYR A 45 -0.24 -5.66 10.87
N ILE A 46 -1.07 -5.99 9.89
CA ILE A 46 -2.53 -6.04 9.97
C ILE A 46 -2.95 -7.37 10.58
N SER A 47 -3.67 -7.31 11.70
CA SER A 47 -4.19 -8.50 12.40
C SER A 47 -5.25 -9.27 11.62
N ASP A 48 -6.12 -8.55 10.93
CA ASP A 48 -7.24 -9.10 10.16
C ASP A 48 -7.04 -8.74 8.68
N PRO A 49 -6.17 -9.50 7.97
CA PRO A 49 -6.00 -9.30 6.55
C PRO A 49 -7.32 -9.66 5.88
N ASN A 50 -8.05 -8.62 5.46
CA ASN A 50 -9.23 -8.79 4.62
C ASN A 50 -8.84 -9.73 3.46
N PHE A 51 -9.52 -10.87 3.31
CA PHE A 51 -9.22 -11.87 2.27
C PHE A 51 -9.19 -11.30 0.83
N ARG A 52 -9.73 -10.09 0.62
CA ARG A 52 -9.64 -9.35 -0.64
C ARG A 52 -8.32 -8.61 -0.86
N LYS A 53 -7.47 -8.49 0.16
CA LYS A 53 -6.18 -7.82 0.12
C LYS A 53 -5.07 -8.85 0.08
N PHE A 54 -4.12 -8.64 -0.82
CA PHE A 54 -2.96 -9.52 -1.00
C PHE A 54 -1.74 -9.09 -0.16
N TYR A 55 -1.93 -8.16 0.76
CA TYR A 55 -0.91 -7.67 1.68
C TYR A 55 -1.44 -7.71 3.11
N ASP A 56 -0.57 -7.97 4.06
CA ASP A 56 -0.84 -7.87 5.49
C ASP A 56 0.02 -6.80 6.17
N THR A 57 0.98 -6.20 5.46
CA THR A 57 1.92 -5.24 6.02
C THR A 57 1.95 -3.95 5.18
N VAL A 58 1.97 -2.81 5.86
CA VAL A 58 2.16 -1.48 5.26
C VAL A 58 3.45 -0.88 5.79
N CYS A 59 4.38 -0.56 4.90
CA CYS A 59 5.61 0.15 5.23
C CYS A 59 5.44 1.63 4.90
N LEU A 60 5.80 2.52 5.83
CA LEU A 60 5.93 3.96 5.61
C LEU A 60 7.36 4.37 5.97
N GLN A 61 8.05 5.07 5.06
CA GLN A 61 9.41 5.56 5.27
C GLN A 61 9.46 7.07 5.08
N ILE A 62 10.06 7.77 6.04
CA ILE A 62 10.25 9.21 6.03
C ILE A 62 11.75 9.45 6.25
N SER A 63 12.48 9.68 5.16
CA SER A 63 13.93 9.87 5.20
C SER A 63 14.33 11.26 5.70
N ASP A 64 13.49 12.27 5.44
CA ASP A 64 13.68 13.63 5.91
C ASP A 64 12.46 14.03 6.75
N THR A 65 12.68 14.23 8.05
CA THR A 65 11.62 14.59 8.98
C THR A 65 11.44 16.11 9.11
N GLN A 66 12.06 16.90 8.23
CA GLN A 66 11.71 18.30 8.04
C GLN A 66 10.47 18.40 7.13
N PRO A 67 9.45 19.19 7.54
CA PRO A 67 8.25 19.32 6.73
C PRO A 67 8.54 20.11 5.46
N ILE A 68 8.05 19.61 4.33
CA ILE A 68 8.12 20.33 3.04
C ILE A 68 7.22 21.57 3.01
N PHE A 69 6.10 21.50 3.74
CA PHE A 69 5.15 22.59 3.88
C PHE A 69 4.66 22.64 5.33
N ASN A 70 4.48 23.85 5.84
CA ASN A 70 3.74 24.10 7.06
C ASN A 70 2.67 25.15 6.76
N ILE A 71 1.47 24.69 6.41
CA ILE A 71 0.36 25.56 6.03
C ILE A 71 -0.76 25.33 7.04
N PHE A 72 -1.24 26.41 7.67
CA PHE A 72 -2.30 26.35 8.69
C PHE A 72 -2.01 25.36 9.84
N GLY A 73 -0.75 25.23 10.25
CA GLY A 73 -0.33 24.31 11.30
C GLY A 73 -0.25 22.83 10.88
N THR A 74 -0.52 22.54 9.61
CA THR A 74 -0.38 21.20 9.02
C THR A 74 1.03 21.01 8.49
N LYS A 75 1.80 20.12 9.12
CA LYS A 75 3.14 19.72 8.67
C LYS A 75 3.04 18.57 7.68
N ILE A 76 3.49 18.82 6.44
CA ILE A 76 3.50 17.81 5.37
C ILE A 76 4.90 17.27 5.16
N TYR A 77 5.01 15.97 4.95
CA TYR A 77 6.28 15.26 4.74
C TYR A 77 6.27 14.51 3.42
N ASN A 78 7.45 14.41 2.79
CA ASN A 78 7.68 13.42 1.73
C ASN A 78 7.86 12.06 2.38
N ALA A 79 7.17 11.05 1.85
CA ALA A 79 7.30 9.68 2.33
C ALA A 79 7.27 8.68 1.19
N LEU A 80 7.81 7.50 1.47
CA LEU A 80 7.67 6.32 0.64
C LEU A 80 6.72 5.35 1.34
N VAL A 81 5.77 4.79 0.59
CA VAL A 81 4.84 3.78 1.09
C VAL A 81 4.92 2.52 0.24
N SER A 82 4.89 1.35 0.88
CA SER A 82 4.73 0.06 0.19
C SER A 82 3.78 -0.86 0.96
N TRP A 83 3.22 -1.82 0.24
CA TRP A 83 2.29 -2.83 0.76
C TRP A 83 2.85 -4.20 0.42
N TYR A 84 3.02 -5.07 1.41
CA TYR A 84 3.66 -6.37 1.23
C TYR A 84 3.12 -7.41 2.22
N GLY A 85 3.39 -8.69 1.96
CA GLY A 85 3.14 -9.78 2.92
C GLY A 85 4.30 -9.91 3.90
N GLU A 86 4.07 -10.23 5.17
CA GLU A 86 5.11 -10.39 6.20
C GLU A 86 6.21 -11.36 5.76
N ASP A 87 5.83 -12.43 5.07
CA ASP A 87 6.74 -13.45 4.52
C ASP A 87 7.40 -13.02 3.18
N ASP A 88 7.15 -11.80 2.71
CA ASP A 88 7.50 -11.26 1.38
C ASP A 88 7.12 -12.23 0.22
N ALA A 89 6.12 -13.09 0.49
CA ALA A 89 5.63 -14.08 -0.44
C ALA A 89 4.92 -13.35 -1.59
N VAL A 90 5.60 -13.27 -2.72
CA VAL A 90 5.05 -12.64 -3.92
C VAL A 90 4.13 -13.67 -4.60
N PRO A 91 2.81 -13.42 -4.72
CA PRO A 91 2.00 -14.25 -5.59
C PRO A 91 2.57 -14.20 -7.00
N ILE A 92 2.70 -15.35 -7.66
CA ILE A 92 3.16 -15.47 -9.06
C ILE A 92 2.47 -14.37 -9.87
N ARG A 93 3.25 -13.51 -10.56
CA ARG A 93 2.78 -12.35 -11.34
C ARG A 93 1.54 -12.72 -12.13
N THR A 94 0.39 -12.51 -11.53
CA THR A 94 -0.88 -12.81 -12.15
C THR A 94 -1.21 -11.54 -12.92
N PRO A 95 -1.51 -11.59 -14.22
CA PRO A 95 -1.87 -10.39 -14.99
C PRO A 95 -3.02 -9.58 -14.36
N ALA A 96 -3.82 -10.21 -13.49
CA ALA A 96 -4.88 -9.60 -12.71
C ALA A 96 -4.40 -8.72 -11.53
N LEU A 97 -3.19 -8.96 -11.00
CA LEU A 97 -2.63 -8.17 -9.91
C LEU A 97 -2.04 -6.88 -10.48
N ARG A 98 -2.76 -5.78 -10.26
CA ARG A 98 -2.34 -4.43 -10.66
C ARG A 98 -1.19 -3.89 -9.81
N TYR A 99 -0.83 -4.56 -8.73
CA TYR A 99 -0.04 -4.01 -7.65
C TYR A 99 1.16 -4.90 -7.33
N SER A 100 2.29 -4.26 -7.00
CA SER A 100 3.41 -4.99 -6.44
C SER A 100 3.26 -5.14 -4.94
N LEU A 101 3.67 -6.30 -4.43
CA LEU A 101 3.50 -6.74 -3.04
C LEU A 101 4.84 -6.92 -2.33
N ARG A 102 5.87 -6.19 -2.79
CA ARG A 102 7.22 -6.24 -2.22
C ARG A 102 7.46 -5.00 -1.40
N ARG A 103 8.20 -5.17 -0.30
CA ARG A 103 8.59 -4.04 0.56
C ARG A 103 9.34 -2.95 -0.19
N MET A 104 10.15 -3.34 -1.19
CA MET A 104 10.98 -2.41 -1.98
C MET A 104 10.21 -1.65 -3.07
N ASP A 105 9.00 -2.08 -3.42
CA ASP A 105 8.20 -1.44 -4.47
C ASP A 105 7.41 -0.27 -3.90
N THR A 106 8.15 0.80 -3.61
CA THR A 106 7.63 1.98 -2.94
C THR A 106 6.94 2.96 -3.88
N LYS A 107 5.98 3.71 -3.33
CA LYS A 107 5.31 4.84 -3.96
C LYS A 107 5.66 6.11 -3.19
N ALA A 108 6.06 7.16 -3.91
CA ALA A 108 6.35 8.46 -3.32
C ALA A 108 5.07 9.26 -3.10
N ILE A 109 4.76 9.54 -1.84
CA ILE A 109 3.58 10.28 -1.39
C ILE A 109 3.97 11.51 -0.55
N GLN A 110 3.02 12.40 -0.37
CA GLN A 110 3.07 13.50 0.58
C GLN A 110 1.91 13.35 1.57
N LEU A 111 2.17 13.45 2.87
CA LEU A 111 1.13 13.32 3.88
C LEU A 111 1.35 14.25 5.06
N GLY A 112 0.26 14.64 5.71
CA GLY A 112 0.32 15.27 7.02
C GLY A 112 0.47 14.22 8.11
N LEU A 113 1.50 14.37 8.93
CA LEU A 113 1.83 13.46 10.01
C LEU A 113 2.09 14.25 11.30
N ASP A 114 1.58 13.73 12.42
CA ASP A 114 1.87 14.26 13.74
C ASP A 114 2.83 13.32 14.46
N PHE A 115 4.12 13.67 14.47
CA PHE A 115 5.15 12.88 15.15
C PHE A 115 4.89 12.71 16.65
N SER A 116 4.17 13.64 17.30
CA SER A 116 3.84 13.53 18.73
C SER A 116 2.84 12.41 19.04
N LYS A 117 2.14 11.91 18.02
CA LYS A 117 1.11 10.86 18.12
C LYS A 117 1.60 9.49 17.70
N LEU A 118 2.90 9.31 17.42
CA LEU A 118 3.42 8.01 17.00
C LEU A 118 3.48 6.96 18.12
N SER A 119 3.34 7.37 19.38
CA SER A 119 3.13 6.44 20.50
C SER A 119 1.66 6.06 20.69
N ASP A 120 0.73 6.74 20.01
CA ASP A 120 -0.71 6.49 20.11
C ASP A 120 -1.12 5.36 19.15
N SER A 121 -1.51 4.23 19.74
CA SER A 121 -1.91 3.05 18.96
C SER A 121 -3.15 3.29 18.10
N GLU A 122 -4.09 4.13 18.52
CA GLU A 122 -5.31 4.43 17.76
C GLU A 122 -4.99 5.37 16.59
N TYR A 123 -4.09 6.33 16.80
CA TYR A 123 -3.56 7.15 15.71
C TYR A 123 -2.87 6.31 14.64
N LEU A 124 -1.96 5.41 15.04
CA LEU A 124 -1.25 4.54 14.10
C LEU A 124 -2.22 3.63 13.33
N LYS A 125 -3.16 2.96 14.02
CA LYS A 125 -4.20 2.16 13.35
C LYS A 125 -4.98 2.98 12.33
N ALA A 126 -5.41 4.20 12.70
CA ALA A 126 -6.10 5.09 11.78
C ALA A 126 -5.21 5.51 10.60
N LEU A 127 -3.91 5.74 10.82
CA LEU A 127 -2.96 6.18 9.80
C LEU A 127 -2.86 5.11 8.71
N PHE A 128 -2.62 3.86 9.11
CA PHE A 128 -2.47 2.76 8.16
C PHE A 128 -3.80 2.34 7.52
N ARG A 129 -4.91 2.38 8.26
CA ARG A 129 -6.22 1.95 7.73
C ARG A 129 -6.91 3.00 6.87
N LEU A 130 -6.87 4.27 7.28
CA LEU A 130 -7.60 5.36 6.62
C LEU A 130 -6.72 6.15 5.66
N LEU A 131 -5.45 6.40 5.98
CA LEU A 131 -4.62 7.26 5.13
C LEU A 131 -3.83 6.44 4.11
N LEU A 132 -3.16 5.37 4.57
CA LEU A 132 -2.23 4.56 3.78
C LEU A 132 -2.83 3.28 3.21
N ASN A 133 -4.15 3.23 3.04
CA ASN A 133 -4.80 2.14 2.31
C ASN A 133 -4.38 2.17 0.83
N GLN A 134 -4.00 1.01 0.27
CA GLN A 134 -3.47 0.89 -1.09
C GLN A 134 -4.37 1.52 -2.16
N ASP A 135 -5.61 1.02 -2.30
CA ASP A 135 -6.56 1.50 -3.31
C ASP A 135 -6.77 3.03 -3.21
N ARG A 136 -6.78 3.53 -1.98
CA ARG A 136 -6.97 4.96 -1.71
C ARG A 136 -5.75 5.76 -2.17
N VAL A 137 -4.55 5.37 -1.76
CA VAL A 137 -3.31 6.06 -2.15
C VAL A 137 -3.15 6.05 -3.66
N GLU A 138 -3.39 4.91 -4.31
CA GLU A 138 -3.27 4.79 -5.76
C GLU A 138 -4.27 5.67 -6.49
N LYS A 139 -5.53 5.74 -6.02
CA LYS A 139 -6.50 6.67 -6.58
C LYS A 139 -6.02 8.12 -6.52
N TYR A 140 -5.35 8.53 -5.44
CA TYR A 140 -4.74 9.86 -5.36
C TYR A 140 -3.58 10.01 -6.34
N LEU A 141 -2.68 9.03 -6.44
CA LEU A 141 -1.56 9.08 -7.38
C LEU A 141 -2.03 9.13 -8.85
N ASP A 142 -3.05 8.34 -9.20
CA ASP A 142 -3.64 8.33 -10.54
C ASP A 142 -4.35 9.65 -10.86
N ASN A 143 -5.11 10.20 -9.92
CA ASN A 143 -5.69 11.54 -10.06
C ASN A 143 -4.61 12.61 -10.22
N GLY A 144 -3.50 12.47 -9.49
CA GLY A 144 -2.34 13.37 -9.61
C GLY A 144 -1.69 13.38 -10.97
N LEU A 145 -1.87 12.33 -11.78
CA LEU A 145 -1.36 12.24 -13.15
C LEU A 145 -2.27 12.89 -14.20
N GLN A 146 -3.48 13.30 -13.82
CA GLN A 146 -4.41 14.01 -14.70
C GLN A 146 -4.11 15.51 -14.69
N GLU A 147 -4.42 16.22 -15.78
CA GLU A 147 -4.14 17.66 -15.88
C GLU A 147 -5.17 18.51 -15.13
N ASN A 148 -6.44 18.13 -15.18
CA ASN A 148 -7.55 18.79 -14.48
C ASN A 148 -8.39 17.76 -13.71
N PRO A 149 -7.86 17.16 -12.62
CA PRO A 149 -8.62 16.19 -11.84
C PRO A 149 -9.72 16.87 -11.03
N ALA A 150 -10.78 16.11 -10.69
CA ALA A 150 -11.80 16.57 -9.76
C ALA A 150 -11.24 16.86 -8.34
N VAL A 151 -10.13 16.23 -7.98
CA VAL A 151 -9.39 16.50 -6.75
C VAL A 151 -7.91 16.70 -7.09
N PRO A 152 -7.43 17.95 -7.18
CA PRO A 152 -6.01 18.23 -7.38
C PRO A 152 -5.23 17.78 -6.14
N CYS A 153 -4.31 16.85 -6.34
CA CYS A 153 -3.59 16.22 -5.24
C CYS A 153 -2.11 15.97 -5.54
N GLY A 154 -1.75 15.74 -6.81
CA GLY A 154 -0.37 15.42 -7.16
C GLY A 154 0.03 14.10 -6.50
N ASN A 155 0.89 14.15 -5.49
CA ASN A 155 1.14 12.99 -4.63
C ASN A 155 0.75 13.21 -3.16
N TYR A 156 0.09 14.33 -2.84
CA TYR A 156 -0.50 14.58 -1.53
C TYR A 156 -1.73 13.71 -1.29
N ILE A 157 -1.71 12.96 -0.19
CA ILE A 157 -2.79 12.01 0.15
C ILE A 157 -3.67 12.51 1.30
N GLY A 158 -3.33 13.62 1.96
CA GLY A 158 -4.10 14.16 3.10
C GLY A 158 -3.39 14.00 4.44
N GLN A 159 -4.16 14.15 5.52
CA GLN A 159 -3.72 14.00 6.90
C GLN A 159 -4.79 13.33 7.76
N LEU A 160 -4.45 12.98 9.00
CA LEU A 160 -5.44 12.59 10.00
C LEU A 160 -5.80 13.77 10.90
N CYS A 161 -7.09 13.91 11.16
CA CYS A 161 -7.63 14.87 12.12
C CYS A 161 -8.45 14.10 13.17
N TYR A 162 -8.23 14.43 14.45
CA TYR A 162 -9.03 13.88 15.54
C TYR A 162 -10.33 14.68 15.65
N THR A 163 -11.46 14.00 15.72
CA THR A 163 -12.79 14.61 15.92
C THR A 163 -13.24 14.35 17.35
N PRO A 164 -13.10 15.33 18.28
CA PRO A 164 -13.38 15.11 19.69
C PRO A 164 -14.82 14.66 19.96
N GLU A 165 -15.79 15.22 19.25
CA GLU A 165 -17.23 14.92 19.37
C GLU A 165 -17.57 13.45 19.13
N LYS A 166 -16.79 12.78 18.27
CA LYS A 166 -16.99 11.39 17.88
C LYS A 166 -15.95 10.45 18.52
N GLY A 167 -14.91 11.00 19.13
CA GLY A 167 -13.79 10.23 19.68
C GLY A 167 -13.01 9.44 18.63
N ILE A 168 -13.00 9.87 17.36
CA ILE A 168 -12.37 9.12 16.26
C ILE A 168 -11.41 9.97 15.44
N TYR A 169 -10.41 9.31 14.87
CA TYR A 169 -9.59 9.86 13.80
C TYR A 169 -10.30 9.73 12.45
N GLN A 170 -10.24 10.78 11.66
CA GLN A 170 -10.73 10.79 10.29
C GLN A 170 -9.69 11.35 9.33
N LYS A 171 -9.72 10.88 8.08
CA LYS A 171 -8.91 11.45 7.02
C LYS A 171 -9.47 12.82 6.63
N GLN A 172 -8.60 13.82 6.62
CA GLN A 172 -8.88 15.14 6.07
C GLN A 172 -8.00 15.37 4.85
N PHE A 173 -8.55 16.01 3.83
CA PHE A 173 -7.82 16.44 2.66
C PHE A 173 -7.92 17.96 2.55
N ASP A 174 -6.79 18.63 2.56
CA ASP A 174 -6.72 20.08 2.35
C ASP A 174 -6.58 20.38 0.85
N MET A 175 -7.56 21.11 0.29
CA MET A 175 -7.58 21.41 -1.14
C MET A 175 -6.41 22.31 -1.56
N HIS A 176 -6.02 23.27 -0.72
CA HIS A 176 -4.96 24.21 -1.02
C HIS A 176 -3.60 23.50 -1.08
N ILE A 177 -3.32 22.62 -0.11
CA ILE A 177 -2.12 21.76 -0.15
C ILE A 177 -2.17 20.84 -1.38
N GLY A 178 -3.34 20.29 -1.69
CA GLY A 178 -3.56 19.46 -2.88
C GLY A 178 -3.22 20.17 -4.18
N GLU A 179 -3.66 21.41 -4.37
CA GLU A 179 -3.35 22.24 -5.53
C GLU A 179 -1.85 22.56 -5.65
N ILE A 180 -1.20 22.92 -4.53
CA ILE A 180 0.25 23.18 -4.51
C ILE A 180 1.02 21.93 -4.93
N SER A 181 0.69 20.77 -4.36
CA SER A 181 1.32 19.50 -4.71
C SER A 181 1.07 19.14 -6.18
N HIS A 182 -0.17 19.33 -6.65
CA HIS A 182 -0.56 19.04 -8.02
C HIS A 182 0.18 19.90 -9.06
N ASN A 183 0.39 21.17 -8.75
CA ASN A 183 1.05 22.11 -9.66
C ASN A 183 2.57 22.21 -9.46
N SER A 184 3.13 21.41 -8.56
CA SER A 184 4.57 21.37 -8.32
C SER A 184 5.35 20.96 -9.58
N THR A 185 6.52 21.55 -9.78
CA THR A 185 7.40 21.25 -10.92
C THR A 185 7.68 19.75 -11.11
N PRO A 186 7.98 18.97 -10.05
CA PRO A 186 8.16 17.53 -10.19
C PRO A 186 6.90 16.82 -10.70
N GLN A 187 5.72 17.24 -10.25
CA GLN A 187 4.46 16.62 -10.64
C GLN A 187 4.05 16.96 -12.07
N VAL A 188 4.26 18.21 -12.50
CA VAL A 188 4.10 18.61 -13.91
C VAL A 188 5.00 17.77 -14.82
N GLY A 189 6.27 17.56 -14.42
CA GLY A 189 7.19 16.68 -15.13
C GLY A 189 6.71 15.24 -15.22
N ARG A 190 6.21 14.67 -14.11
CA ARG A 190 5.62 13.31 -14.08
C ARG A 190 4.41 13.19 -15.01
N ARG A 191 3.51 14.17 -15.03
CA ARG A 191 2.35 14.19 -15.95
C ARG A 191 2.79 14.18 -17.41
N ARG A 192 3.78 15.00 -17.76
CA ARG A 192 4.34 15.05 -19.12
C ARG A 192 4.92 13.70 -19.54
N GLN A 193 5.73 13.08 -18.69
CA GLN A 193 6.30 11.75 -18.95
C GLN A 193 5.21 10.67 -19.08
N HIS A 194 4.20 10.72 -18.22
CA HIS A 194 3.07 9.80 -18.28
C HIS A 194 2.30 9.91 -19.60
N LYS A 195 2.04 11.14 -20.07
CA LYS A 195 1.40 11.39 -21.37
C LYS A 195 2.22 10.81 -22.52
N LEU A 196 3.53 11.03 -22.54
CA LEU A 196 4.42 10.47 -23.56
C LEU A 196 4.37 8.93 -23.58
N LYS A 197 4.40 8.28 -22.42
CA LYS A 197 4.29 6.81 -22.32
C LYS A 197 2.94 6.30 -22.81
N LEU A 198 1.84 7.02 -22.54
CA LEU A 198 0.52 6.65 -23.05
C LEU A 198 0.45 6.78 -24.58
N GLU A 199 1.01 7.85 -25.14
CA GLU A 199 1.08 8.04 -26.59
C GLU A 199 1.93 6.96 -27.28
N GLU A 200 3.08 6.60 -26.69
CA GLU A 200 3.94 5.52 -27.15
C GLU A 200 3.20 4.17 -27.14
N ARG A 201 2.53 3.82 -26.04
CA ARG A 201 1.72 2.59 -25.96
C ARG A 201 0.61 2.54 -27.01
N LYS A 202 -0.06 3.67 -27.26
CA LYS A 202 -1.09 3.77 -28.31
C LYS A 202 -0.48 3.53 -29.69
N ARG A 203 0.68 4.14 -29.99
CA ARG A 203 1.38 3.94 -31.27
C ARG A 203 1.80 2.48 -31.48
N ASN A 204 2.37 1.85 -30.45
CA ASN A 204 2.76 0.44 -30.52
C ASN A 204 1.54 -0.47 -30.74
N SER A 205 0.44 -0.24 -30.02
CA SER A 205 -0.79 -1.02 -30.22
C SER A 205 -1.42 -0.82 -31.59
N ILE A 206 -1.38 0.41 -32.15
CA ILE A 206 -1.83 0.67 -33.52
C ILE A 206 -0.97 -0.09 -34.52
N LYS A 207 0.36 -0.06 -34.35
CA LYS A 207 1.30 -0.78 -35.21
C LYS A 207 1.06 -2.28 -35.19
N GLU A 208 0.94 -2.89 -34.01
CA GLU A 208 0.64 -4.32 -33.85
C GLU A 208 -0.68 -4.70 -34.55
N LYS A 209 -1.71 -3.87 -34.42
CA LYS A 209 -3.00 -4.10 -35.10
C LYS A 209 -2.90 -3.95 -36.61
N GLN A 210 -2.11 -2.99 -37.10
CA GLN A 210 -1.88 -2.82 -38.54
C GLN A 210 -1.13 -4.03 -39.13
N GLU A 211 -0.15 -4.57 -38.42
CA GLU A 211 0.56 -5.80 -38.82
C GLU A 211 -0.39 -7.01 -38.87
N GLN A 212 -1.30 -7.14 -37.91
CA GLN A 212 -2.33 -8.19 -37.93
C GLN A 212 -3.29 -8.03 -39.11
N ILE A 213 -3.73 -6.81 -39.41
CA ILE A 213 -4.60 -6.54 -40.58
C ILE A 213 -3.89 -6.90 -41.88
N ALA A 214 -2.62 -6.52 -42.03
CA ALA A 214 -1.85 -6.83 -43.23
C ALA A 214 -1.70 -8.35 -43.44
N LYS A 215 -1.46 -9.09 -42.36
CA LYS A 215 -1.38 -10.56 -42.40
C LYS A 215 -2.73 -11.18 -42.80
N LEU A 216 -3.83 -10.72 -42.21
CA LEU A 216 -5.16 -11.22 -42.55
C LEU A 216 -5.56 -10.89 -43.99
N GLN A 217 -5.18 -9.72 -44.51
CA GLN A 217 -5.43 -9.36 -45.90
C GLN A 217 -4.66 -10.27 -46.85
N GLN A 218 -3.40 -10.57 -46.54
CA GLN A 218 -2.60 -11.52 -47.31
C GLN A 218 -3.24 -12.91 -47.33
N GLU A 219 -3.72 -13.40 -46.18
CA GLU A 219 -4.44 -14.69 -46.10
C GLU A 219 -5.73 -14.70 -46.96
N ILE A 220 -6.47 -13.59 -46.99
CA ILE A 220 -7.66 -13.45 -47.85
C ILE A 220 -7.28 -13.46 -49.33
N ASP A 221 -6.23 -12.73 -49.70
CA ASP A 221 -5.76 -12.64 -51.08
C ASP A 221 -5.25 -14.00 -51.58
N ASP A 222 -4.56 -14.78 -50.72
CA ASP A 222 -4.13 -16.14 -51.02
C ASP A 222 -5.31 -17.10 -51.26
N ILE A 223 -6.40 -16.99 -50.47
CA ILE A 223 -7.62 -17.80 -50.66
C ILE A 223 -8.35 -17.45 -51.97
N ASN A 224 -8.39 -16.18 -52.36
CA ASN A 224 -9.08 -15.75 -53.58
C ASN A 224 -8.32 -16.12 -54.87
N LEU A 225 -7.07 -16.60 -54.76
CA LEU A 225 -6.23 -17.03 -55.87
C LEU A 225 -6.29 -18.56 -56.11
N GLU A 226 -6.94 -19.33 -55.24
CA GLU A 226 -7.31 -20.75 -55.42
C GLU A 226 -8.70 -20.91 -56.07
#